data_AF-A0A926QEK8-F1
#
_entry.id   AF-A0A926QEK8-F1
#
_cell.length_a   1.000
_cell.length_b   1.000
_cell.length_c   1.000
_cell.angle_alpha   90.00
_cell.angle_beta   90.00
_cell.angle_gamma   90.00
#
_symmetry.space_group_name_H-M   'P 1'
#
loop_
_entity.id
_entity.type
_entity.pdbx_description
1 polymer ?
#
loop_
_entity_poly.entity_id
_entity_poly.type
_entity_poly.pdbx_seq_one_letter_code
_entity_poly.pdbx_strand_id
1 'polypeptide(L)'
;MFETELSALGTLRAALTDPDRARFQAITRLLTQQGDPLDLLRAAETLARHAYHLLDADAVRSQECSVTGAAVSTDDRHALEDVIKQAATTATVTQAAQTIALARYSAIDETVIDSDTGYAGFTEHPLGHHAPWADTELAAACQWSTRAAASRLTTAAAITTATPTMLAMSAAGDLELWRAKTVAIETACASAETAARVEQHLLATRGWDTWGYQKLQNTTRALIAQWEADALRAKRQQTVREATGVHVYPSTIAGLAELHVTGPTEQIAEIHAALEHLARHRDATGDNPIDPATGQKKTLGQLRVDALHDLVTAGCDISYQVMVHVPVTRQQHQRPCPGCGAPGESARTNDATSSTQPPPDADPAAPRGPDPRCHRHETGASPTTTAAPNGHTTPKHCDHTAQFVADERERPADAGRCASEPDQQYRVGWATVAGIGHVHPGAVRALMNAYGAKLSRALIDAETGITIETAETNYRPSPALRRYVEQRDGSCRAPGCDRPATSCDLDHITPWPTGRTTARNLAALCRYHHRAKTQGIWSYTMTDNGDCHWTSRTGNTYTTHPASTYEQAAG
;
A
#
# COMPACT_ATOMS: atom_id res chain seq x y z
N MET A 1 49.08 -15.51 -6.58
CA MET A 1 47.81 -14.91 -6.13
C MET A 1 46.63 -15.78 -6.52
N PHE A 2 46.35 -15.99 -7.81
CA PHE A 2 45.22 -16.83 -8.25
C PHE A 2 45.23 -18.29 -7.74
N GLU A 3 46.37 -18.99 -7.78
CA GLU A 3 46.47 -20.37 -7.24
C GLU A 3 46.32 -20.41 -5.71
N THR A 4 46.73 -19.33 -5.04
CA THR A 4 46.68 -19.18 -3.59
C THR A 4 45.24 -18.95 -3.11
N GLU A 5 44.45 -18.18 -3.88
CA GLU A 5 43.02 -17.97 -3.64
C GLU A 5 42.18 -19.20 -3.97
N LEU A 6 42.48 -19.93 -5.06
CA LEU A 6 41.83 -21.19 -5.40
C LEU A 6 42.09 -22.29 -4.35
N SER A 7 43.32 -22.35 -3.82
CA SER A 7 43.67 -23.25 -2.72
C SER A 7 42.93 -22.87 -1.42
N ALA A 8 42.80 -21.56 -1.13
CA ALA A 8 42.04 -21.07 0.01
C ALA A 8 40.54 -21.38 -0.11
N LEU A 9 39.95 -21.20 -1.30
CA LEU A 9 38.56 -21.56 -1.59
C LEU A 9 38.34 -23.07 -1.55
N GLY A 10 39.27 -23.87 -2.07
CA GLY A 10 39.23 -25.33 -1.96
C GLY A 10 39.31 -25.80 -0.51
N THR A 11 40.13 -25.14 0.31
CA THR A 11 40.26 -25.40 1.75
C THR A 11 39.01 -24.98 2.52
N LEU A 12 38.42 -23.83 2.19
CA LEU A 12 37.17 -23.35 2.78
C LEU A 12 36.01 -24.26 2.41
N ARG A 13 35.88 -24.65 1.13
CA ARG A 13 34.89 -25.61 0.64
C ARG A 13 35.03 -26.93 1.37
N ALA A 14 36.25 -27.50 1.42
CA ALA A 14 36.51 -28.74 2.15
C ALA A 14 36.14 -28.61 3.65
N ALA A 15 36.45 -27.48 4.29
CA ALA A 15 36.11 -27.23 5.69
C ALA A 15 34.60 -27.03 5.94
N LEU A 16 33.85 -26.53 4.95
CA LEU A 16 32.40 -26.34 5.02
C LEU A 16 31.61 -27.60 4.64
N THR A 17 32.21 -28.53 3.90
CA THR A 17 31.58 -29.78 3.45
C THR A 17 32.00 -31.01 4.26
N ASP A 18 32.94 -30.89 5.20
CA ASP A 18 33.40 -32.00 6.05
C ASP A 18 32.42 -32.28 7.20
N PRO A 19 31.75 -33.46 7.22
CA PRO A 19 30.81 -33.83 8.27
C PRO A 19 31.48 -34.06 9.64
N ASP A 20 32.80 -34.28 9.73
CA ASP A 20 33.56 -34.49 10.96
C ASP A 20 34.12 -33.17 11.58
N ARG A 21 33.21 -32.19 11.70
CA ARG A 21 32.92 -31.41 12.92
C ARG A 21 34.02 -30.83 13.84
N ALA A 22 35.27 -30.60 13.41
CA ALA A 22 36.23 -29.83 14.24
C ALA A 22 36.43 -28.38 13.73
N ARG A 23 36.78 -28.21 12.45
CA ARG A 23 37.06 -26.89 11.86
C ARG A 23 35.78 -26.12 11.55
N PHE A 24 34.76 -26.77 11.00
CA PHE A 24 33.43 -26.19 10.83
C PHE A 24 32.87 -25.73 12.18
N GLN A 25 32.97 -26.55 13.23
CA GLN A 25 32.55 -26.16 14.57
C GLN A 25 33.37 -25.00 15.13
N ALA A 26 34.68 -24.92 14.85
CA ALA A 26 35.52 -23.81 15.30
C ALA A 26 35.18 -22.50 14.58
N ILE A 27 34.96 -22.53 13.26
CA ILE A 27 34.52 -21.38 12.44
C ILE A 27 33.12 -20.95 12.88
N THR A 28 32.19 -21.89 13.01
CA THR A 28 30.83 -21.63 13.49
C THR A 28 30.85 -21.10 14.92
N ARG A 29 31.70 -21.62 15.83
CA ARG A 29 31.87 -21.06 17.18
C ARG A 29 32.43 -19.64 17.16
N LEU A 30 33.42 -19.35 16.32
CA LEU A 30 33.95 -17.98 16.16
C LEU A 30 32.88 -17.03 15.63
N LEU A 31 32.09 -17.48 14.64
CA LEU A 31 30.99 -16.72 14.06
C LEU A 31 29.80 -16.55 15.02
N THR A 32 29.50 -17.53 15.88
CA THR A 32 28.36 -17.49 16.82
C THR A 32 28.70 -16.92 18.20
N GLN A 33 29.96 -16.96 18.62
CA GLN A 33 30.42 -16.31 19.87
C GLN A 33 30.71 -14.81 19.68
N GLN A 34 30.83 -14.33 18.43
CA GLN A 34 31.18 -12.94 18.12
C GLN A 34 30.20 -12.23 17.17
N GLY A 35 29.36 -12.96 16.42
CA GLY A 35 28.45 -12.40 15.41
C GLY A 35 27.00 -12.32 15.88
N ASP A 36 26.39 -11.14 15.71
CA ASP A 36 24.93 -10.97 15.78
C ASP A 36 24.27 -11.82 14.68
N PRO A 37 23.15 -12.55 14.94
CA PRO A 37 22.36 -13.21 13.90
C PRO A 37 22.13 -12.39 12.62
N LEU A 38 22.00 -11.07 12.74
CA LEU A 38 21.89 -10.17 11.59
C LEU A 38 23.14 -10.20 10.69
N ASP A 39 24.33 -10.21 11.28
CA ASP A 39 25.60 -10.25 10.54
C ASP A 39 25.79 -11.59 9.82
N LEU A 40 25.34 -12.68 10.43
CA LEU A 40 25.36 -14.01 9.80
C LEU A 40 24.43 -14.06 8.58
N LEU A 41 23.22 -13.48 8.68
CA LEU A 41 22.30 -13.40 7.55
C LEU A 41 22.84 -12.52 6.42
N ARG A 42 23.48 -11.39 6.74
CA ARG A 42 24.13 -10.52 5.74
C ARG A 42 25.29 -11.24 5.02
N ALA A 43 26.08 -12.02 5.76
CA ALA A 43 27.15 -12.82 5.17
C ALA A 43 26.58 -13.91 4.23
N ALA A 44 25.52 -14.60 4.66
CA ALA A 44 24.83 -15.60 3.84
C ALA A 44 24.23 -14.98 2.57
N GLU A 45 23.61 -13.80 2.67
CA GLU A 45 23.08 -13.05 1.52
C GLU A 45 24.20 -12.70 0.52
N THR A 46 25.33 -12.22 1.00
CA THR A 46 26.49 -11.85 0.16
C THR A 46 27.02 -13.07 -0.60
N LEU A 47 27.18 -14.21 0.09
CA LEU A 47 27.61 -15.47 -0.52
C LEU A 47 26.59 -15.97 -1.55
N ALA A 48 25.29 -15.90 -1.23
CA ALA A 48 24.22 -16.31 -2.13
C ALA A 48 24.16 -15.45 -3.40
N ARG A 49 24.32 -14.12 -3.27
CA ARG A 49 24.42 -13.20 -4.42
C ARG A 49 25.61 -13.54 -5.31
N HIS A 50 26.77 -13.82 -4.71
CA HIS A 50 27.95 -14.22 -5.46
C HIS A 50 27.74 -15.56 -6.19
N ALA A 51 27.16 -16.55 -5.51
CA ALA A 51 26.82 -17.83 -6.13
C ALA A 51 25.86 -17.67 -7.31
N TYR A 52 24.87 -16.77 -7.22
CA TYR A 52 23.94 -16.50 -8.31
C TYR A 52 24.62 -15.90 -9.56
N HIS A 53 25.60 -15.02 -9.37
CA HIS A 53 26.38 -14.49 -10.49
C HIS A 53 27.17 -15.56 -11.24
N LEU A 54 27.53 -16.67 -10.58
CA LEU A 54 28.25 -17.79 -11.18
C LEU A 54 27.34 -18.76 -11.96
N LEU A 55 26.02 -18.72 -11.78
CA LEU A 55 25.04 -19.58 -12.47
C LEU A 55 24.68 -19.07 -13.88
N ASP A 56 25.61 -18.37 -14.53
CA ASP A 56 25.49 -17.86 -15.90
C ASP A 56 24.39 -16.79 -16.09
N ALA A 57 24.50 -15.72 -15.31
CA ALA A 57 23.59 -14.59 -15.38
C ALA A 57 23.64 -13.81 -16.72
N ASP A 58 24.59 -14.14 -17.61
CA ASP A 58 24.67 -13.55 -18.96
C ASP A 58 23.63 -14.16 -19.90
N ALA A 59 23.29 -15.44 -19.75
CA ALA A 59 22.20 -16.09 -20.49
C ALA A 59 20.80 -15.54 -20.15
N VAL A 60 20.61 -15.01 -18.94
CA VAL A 60 19.34 -14.39 -18.49
C VAL A 60 19.24 -12.92 -18.89
N ARG A 61 20.38 -12.21 -19.00
CA ARG A 61 20.42 -10.76 -19.32
C ARG A 61 20.44 -10.48 -20.81
N SER A 62 20.93 -11.38 -21.65
CA SER A 62 20.86 -11.22 -23.10
C SER A 62 19.46 -11.53 -23.60
N GLN A 63 18.71 -10.51 -24.03
CA GLN A 63 17.50 -10.71 -24.85
C GLN A 63 17.81 -11.42 -26.19
N GLU A 64 19.08 -11.53 -26.54
CA GLU A 64 19.58 -12.57 -27.44
C GLU A 64 19.53 -13.91 -26.70
N CYS A 65 18.37 -14.54 -26.73
CA CYS A 65 18.20 -15.94 -26.39
C CYS A 65 18.98 -16.79 -27.41
N SER A 66 20.31 -16.79 -27.32
CA SER A 66 21.10 -17.91 -27.81
C SER A 66 21.05 -18.99 -26.74
N VAL A 67 19.85 -19.58 -26.53
CA VAL A 67 19.83 -20.99 -26.14
C VAL A 67 20.44 -21.71 -27.34
N THR A 68 21.76 -21.77 -27.36
CA THR A 68 22.48 -22.62 -28.29
C THR A 68 21.90 -24.00 -28.07
N GLY A 69 21.43 -24.67 -29.11
CA GLY A 69 21.05 -26.09 -29.07
C GLY A 69 22.26 -27.00 -28.80
N ALA A 70 23.21 -26.55 -27.98
CA ALA A 70 24.36 -27.27 -27.50
C ALA A 70 23.87 -28.44 -26.66
N ALA A 71 24.45 -29.61 -26.91
CA ALA A 71 24.18 -30.79 -26.10
C ALA A 71 24.69 -30.54 -24.67
N VAL A 72 23.76 -30.48 -23.71
CA VAL A 72 24.06 -30.43 -22.28
C VAL A 72 24.22 -31.87 -21.77
N SER A 73 25.25 -32.13 -20.98
CA SER A 73 25.48 -33.49 -20.47
C SER A 73 24.45 -33.84 -19.38
N THR A 74 24.29 -35.15 -19.10
CA THR A 74 23.46 -35.58 -17.97
C THR A 74 24.04 -35.11 -16.64
N ASP A 75 25.36 -34.99 -16.55
CA ASP A 75 26.06 -34.53 -15.35
C ASP A 75 25.81 -33.04 -15.09
N ASP A 76 25.77 -32.21 -16.15
CA ASP A 76 25.40 -30.79 -16.04
C ASP A 76 23.95 -30.64 -15.53
N ARG A 77 23.04 -31.49 -16.02
CA ARG A 77 21.64 -31.51 -15.56
C ARG A 77 21.55 -31.91 -14.08
N HIS A 78 22.30 -32.92 -13.64
CA HIS A 78 22.34 -33.32 -12.23
C HIS A 78 22.98 -32.24 -11.34
N ALA A 79 24.02 -31.55 -11.81
CA ALA A 79 24.61 -30.44 -11.09
C ALA A 79 23.60 -29.30 -10.86
N LEU A 80 22.77 -28.99 -11.86
CA LEU A 80 21.66 -28.03 -11.72
C LEU A 80 20.59 -28.53 -10.73
N GLU A 81 20.23 -29.81 -10.76
CA GLU A 81 19.31 -30.39 -9.79
C GLU A 81 19.84 -30.25 -8.35
N ASP A 82 21.14 -30.45 -8.13
CA ASP A 82 21.76 -30.31 -6.81
C ASP A 82 21.81 -28.85 -6.35
N VAL A 83 22.06 -27.90 -7.26
CA VAL A 83 21.91 -26.46 -6.99
C VAL A 83 20.48 -26.12 -6.58
N ILE A 84 19.48 -26.62 -7.31
CA ILE A 84 18.05 -26.40 -6.99
C ILE A 84 17.72 -26.94 -5.59
N LYS A 85 18.15 -28.16 -5.27
CA LYS A 85 17.94 -28.78 -3.95
C LYS A 85 18.60 -27.96 -2.85
N GLN A 86 19.87 -27.58 -3.01
CA GLN A 86 20.60 -26.81 -2.00
C GLN A 86 20.01 -25.42 -1.79
N ALA A 87 19.58 -24.75 -2.86
CA ALA A 87 18.89 -23.47 -2.79
C ALA A 87 17.56 -23.60 -2.03
N ALA A 88 16.80 -24.67 -2.28
CA ALA A 88 15.55 -24.94 -1.56
C ALA A 88 15.77 -25.19 -0.06
N THR A 89 16.82 -25.95 0.31
CA THR A 89 17.21 -26.14 1.71
C THR A 89 17.62 -24.82 2.36
N THR A 90 18.42 -24.00 1.68
CA THR A 90 18.86 -22.68 2.17
C THR A 90 17.67 -21.74 2.39
N ALA A 91 16.72 -21.72 1.45
CA ALA A 91 15.48 -20.95 1.57
C ALA A 91 14.64 -21.44 2.76
N THR A 92 14.54 -22.76 2.96
CA THR A 92 13.82 -23.36 4.08
C THR A 92 14.40 -22.93 5.43
N VAL A 93 15.73 -23.03 5.60
CA VAL A 93 16.41 -22.60 6.83
C VAL A 93 16.19 -21.11 7.09
N THR A 94 16.29 -20.28 6.05
CA THR A 94 16.07 -18.83 6.16
C THR A 94 14.63 -18.51 6.56
N GLN A 95 13.64 -19.19 5.98
CA GLN A 95 12.24 -19.01 6.34
C GLN A 95 11.94 -19.50 7.77
N ALA A 96 12.59 -20.58 8.23
CA ALA A 96 12.47 -21.06 9.60
C ALA A 96 13.05 -20.05 10.60
N ALA A 97 14.22 -19.49 10.31
CA ALA A 97 14.82 -18.42 11.12
C ALA A 97 13.92 -17.17 11.18
N GLN A 98 13.35 -16.75 10.03
CA GLN A 98 12.38 -15.66 9.99
C GLN A 98 11.13 -15.98 10.81
N THR A 99 10.62 -17.22 10.75
CA THR A 99 9.45 -17.66 11.52
C THR A 99 9.71 -17.54 13.03
N ILE A 100 10.89 -17.93 13.50
CA ILE A 100 11.30 -17.77 14.91
C ILE A 100 11.35 -16.28 15.27
N ALA A 101 11.99 -15.46 14.44
CA ALA A 101 12.09 -14.01 14.69
C ALA A 101 10.71 -13.33 14.74
N LEU A 102 9.79 -13.70 13.84
CA LEU A 102 8.41 -13.20 13.82
C LEU A 102 7.64 -13.59 15.08
N ALA A 103 7.76 -14.84 15.53
CA ALA A 103 7.09 -15.30 16.74
C ALA A 103 7.63 -14.59 17.99
N ARG A 104 8.95 -14.39 18.08
CA ARG A 104 9.58 -13.62 19.17
C ARG A 104 9.18 -12.15 19.13
N TYR A 105 9.18 -11.52 17.95
CA TYR A 105 8.72 -10.15 17.76
C TYR A 105 7.27 -9.99 18.23
N SER A 106 6.39 -10.91 17.84
CA SER A 106 4.99 -10.94 18.31
C SER A 106 4.87 -11.11 19.82
N ALA A 107 5.85 -11.71 20.49
CA ALA A 107 5.80 -11.97 21.92
C ALA A 107 6.36 -10.82 22.76
N ILE A 108 6.95 -9.80 22.15
CA ILE A 108 7.52 -8.64 22.85
C ILE A 108 6.46 -7.54 22.89
N ASP A 109 6.04 -7.15 24.09
CA ASP A 109 5.15 -6.00 24.30
C ASP A 109 5.71 -5.10 25.41
N GLU A 110 5.31 -3.84 25.38
CA GLU A 110 5.63 -2.89 26.44
C GLU A 110 4.68 -3.12 27.61
N THR A 111 5.25 -3.43 28.78
CA THR A 111 4.50 -3.57 30.01
C THR A 111 4.92 -2.51 31.01
N VAL A 112 3.98 -2.07 31.84
CA VAL A 112 4.29 -1.19 32.97
C VAL A 112 5.06 -2.05 33.99
N ILE A 113 6.35 -1.78 34.12
CA ILE A 113 7.27 -2.50 35.01
C ILE A 113 7.09 -2.00 36.45
N ASP A 114 6.79 -0.71 36.62
CA ASP A 114 6.54 -0.07 37.91
C ASP A 114 5.28 0.80 37.83
N SER A 115 4.23 0.39 38.53
CA SER A 115 2.94 1.09 38.55
C SER A 115 2.99 2.42 39.29
N ASP A 116 3.93 2.59 40.22
CA ASP A 116 4.02 3.77 41.09
C ASP A 116 4.74 4.92 40.37
N THR A 117 5.74 4.58 39.54
CA THR A 117 6.45 5.55 38.68
C THR A 117 5.86 5.68 37.27
N GLY A 118 5.04 4.72 36.86
CA GLY A 118 4.55 4.60 35.48
C GLY A 118 5.63 4.20 34.48
N TYR A 119 6.77 3.68 34.96
CA TYR A 119 7.87 3.23 34.10
C TYR A 119 7.43 2.00 33.32
N ALA A 120 7.49 2.12 31.98
CA ALA A 120 7.16 1.07 31.05
C ALA A 120 8.40 0.62 30.28
N GLY A 121 8.48 -0.67 29.96
CA GLY A 121 9.57 -1.23 29.18
C GLY A 121 9.17 -2.50 28.45
N PHE A 122 9.95 -2.88 27.45
CA PHE A 122 9.68 -4.07 26.64
C PHE A 122 9.96 -5.35 27.42
N THR A 123 8.98 -6.26 27.41
CA THR A 123 9.05 -7.57 28.05
C THR A 123 8.75 -8.65 27.01
N GLU A 124 9.60 -9.67 26.95
CA GLU A 124 9.36 -10.85 26.10
C GLU A 124 8.45 -11.84 26.85
N HIS A 125 7.27 -12.09 26.31
CA HIS A 125 6.31 -13.08 26.77
C HIS A 125 6.58 -14.47 26.16
N PRO A 126 5.93 -15.55 26.63
CA PRO A 126 6.01 -16.85 25.98
C PRO A 126 5.58 -16.79 24.50
N LEU A 127 6.23 -17.60 23.65
CA LEU A 127 5.85 -17.75 22.24
C LEU A 127 4.37 -18.15 22.14
N GLY A 128 3.67 -17.58 21.17
CA GLY A 128 2.21 -17.65 21.08
C GLY A 128 1.50 -16.42 21.62
N HIS A 129 2.18 -15.60 22.42
CA HIS A 129 1.68 -14.27 22.77
C HIS A 129 1.63 -13.36 21.53
N HIS A 130 0.57 -12.57 21.44
CA HIS A 130 0.34 -11.59 20.39
C HIS A 130 0.28 -10.20 20.99
N ALA A 131 1.43 -9.53 21.00
CA ALA A 131 1.57 -8.15 21.40
C ALA A 131 0.60 -7.28 20.57
N PRO A 132 -0.25 -6.47 21.22
CA PRO A 132 -1.14 -5.57 20.54
C PRO A 132 -0.36 -4.67 19.60
N TRP A 133 -0.85 -4.51 18.36
CA TRP A 133 -0.29 -3.59 17.36
C TRP A 133 1.11 -3.95 16.83
N ALA A 134 1.71 -5.07 17.23
CA ALA A 134 2.98 -5.52 16.67
C ALA A 134 2.93 -5.66 15.14
N ASP A 135 1.76 -6.01 14.59
CA ASP A 135 1.51 -6.10 13.16
C ASP A 135 1.64 -4.76 12.42
N THR A 136 1.21 -3.64 13.01
CA THR A 136 1.30 -2.33 12.35
C THR A 136 2.71 -1.78 12.35
N GLU A 137 3.47 -1.94 13.44
CA GLU A 137 4.89 -1.54 13.47
C GLU A 137 5.73 -2.41 12.53
N LEU A 138 5.53 -3.72 12.56
CA LEU A 138 6.27 -4.62 11.67
C LEU A 138 5.90 -4.41 10.20
N ALA A 139 4.63 -4.16 9.90
CA ALA A 139 4.19 -3.81 8.56
C ALA A 139 4.93 -2.58 8.02
N ALA A 140 5.04 -1.52 8.84
CA ALA A 140 5.78 -0.31 8.49
C ALA A 140 7.27 -0.61 8.28
N ALA A 141 7.90 -1.33 9.21
CA ALA A 141 9.33 -1.66 9.16
C ALA A 141 9.72 -2.53 7.97
N CYS A 142 8.88 -3.51 7.60
CA CYS A 142 9.15 -4.45 6.51
C CYS A 142 8.49 -4.07 5.17
N GLN A 143 7.82 -2.91 5.10
CA GLN A 143 7.05 -2.47 3.93
C GLN A 143 6.00 -3.51 3.47
N TRP A 144 5.32 -4.12 4.45
CA TRP A 144 4.21 -5.03 4.21
C TRP A 144 2.88 -4.30 4.43
N SER A 145 1.79 -4.87 3.89
CA SER A 145 0.47 -4.46 4.36
C SER A 145 0.25 -4.94 5.80
N THR A 146 -0.54 -4.20 6.58
CA THR A 146 -0.89 -4.59 7.96
C THR A 146 -1.48 -6.01 8.01
N ARG A 147 -2.32 -6.37 7.02
CA ARG A 147 -2.89 -7.72 6.90
C ARG A 147 -1.81 -8.78 6.66
N ALA A 148 -0.84 -8.48 5.81
CA ALA A 148 0.26 -9.38 5.50
C ALA A 148 1.20 -9.60 6.70
N ALA A 149 1.44 -8.57 7.51
CA ALA A 149 2.19 -8.68 8.75
C ALA A 149 1.41 -9.49 9.80
N ALA A 150 0.14 -9.16 10.04
CA ALA A 150 -0.72 -9.89 10.97
C ALA A 150 -0.78 -11.39 10.65
N SER A 151 -1.04 -11.74 9.39
CA SER A 151 -1.07 -13.14 8.94
C SER A 151 0.26 -13.88 9.17
N ARG A 152 1.40 -13.20 8.96
CA ARG A 152 2.74 -13.77 9.22
C ARG A 152 2.98 -13.98 10.71
N LEU A 153 2.65 -13.01 11.56
CA LEU A 153 2.80 -13.12 13.02
C LEU A 153 1.91 -14.25 13.57
N THR A 154 0.64 -14.31 13.18
CA THR A 154 -0.27 -15.40 13.56
C THR A 154 0.23 -16.76 13.12
N THR A 155 0.71 -16.88 11.88
CA THR A 155 1.27 -18.13 11.36
C THR A 155 2.53 -18.53 12.12
N ALA A 156 3.42 -17.58 12.41
CA ALA A 156 4.66 -17.84 13.13
C ALA A 156 4.42 -18.29 14.58
N ALA A 157 3.50 -17.63 15.27
CA ALA A 157 3.04 -18.06 16.59
C ALA A 157 2.47 -19.48 16.55
N ALA A 158 1.62 -19.79 15.58
CA ALA A 158 1.06 -21.14 15.43
C ALA A 158 2.15 -22.20 15.17
N ILE A 159 3.11 -21.93 14.27
CA ILE A 159 4.18 -22.89 13.96
C ILE A 159 5.06 -23.15 15.19
N THR A 160 5.41 -22.10 15.93
CA THR A 160 6.32 -22.20 17.08
C THR A 160 5.66 -22.88 18.29
N THR A 161 4.35 -22.76 18.46
CA THR A 161 3.63 -23.39 19.58
C THR A 161 3.05 -24.75 19.25
N ALA A 162 2.53 -24.95 18.04
CA ALA A 162 1.86 -26.18 17.65
C ALA A 162 2.80 -27.21 17.00
N THR A 163 3.88 -26.77 16.35
CA THR A 163 4.82 -27.65 15.65
C THR A 163 6.30 -27.31 15.91
N PRO A 164 6.74 -27.22 17.17
CA PRO A 164 8.11 -26.82 17.50
C PRO A 164 9.17 -27.81 17.00
N THR A 165 8.87 -29.10 16.97
CA THR A 165 9.83 -30.13 16.54
C THR A 165 10.03 -30.09 15.03
N MET A 166 8.94 -29.97 14.27
CA MET A 166 9.01 -29.80 12.82
C MET A 166 9.70 -28.48 12.44
N LEU A 167 9.47 -27.40 13.18
CA LEU A 167 10.20 -26.14 12.96
C LEU A 167 11.70 -26.31 13.20
N ALA A 168 12.11 -27.04 14.24
CA ALA A 168 13.51 -27.34 14.50
C ALA A 168 14.14 -28.16 13.35
N MET A 169 13.42 -29.14 12.80
CA MET A 169 13.85 -29.86 11.60
C MET A 169 13.98 -28.93 10.38
N SER A 170 13.05 -27.98 10.19
CA SER A 170 13.17 -26.97 9.13
C SER A 170 14.37 -26.03 9.32
N ALA A 171 14.66 -25.63 10.55
CA ALA A 171 15.84 -24.82 10.87
C ALA A 171 17.15 -25.60 10.66
N ALA A 172 17.13 -26.93 10.81
CA ALA A 172 18.24 -27.81 10.47
C ALA A 172 18.38 -28.08 8.96
N GLY A 173 17.35 -27.78 8.16
CA GLY A 173 17.30 -28.07 6.72
C GLY A 173 16.80 -29.47 6.38
N ASP A 174 16.29 -30.22 7.37
CA ASP A 174 15.84 -31.61 7.23
C ASP A 174 14.36 -31.72 6.81
N LEU A 175 13.60 -30.62 6.85
CA LEU A 175 12.17 -30.60 6.55
C LEU A 175 11.73 -29.28 5.93
N GLU A 176 11.03 -29.31 4.80
CA GLU A 176 10.49 -28.09 4.20
C GLU A 176 9.40 -27.45 5.08
N LEU A 177 9.52 -26.13 5.31
CA LEU A 177 8.71 -25.39 6.28
C LEU A 177 7.20 -25.45 6.02
N TRP A 178 6.79 -25.65 4.76
CA TRP A 178 5.37 -25.74 4.41
C TRP A 178 4.66 -26.91 5.12
N ARG A 179 5.38 -27.99 5.47
CA ARG A 179 4.82 -29.11 6.23
C ARG A 179 4.48 -28.71 7.67
N ALA A 180 5.43 -28.10 8.37
CA ALA A 180 5.21 -27.55 9.72
C ALA A 180 4.06 -26.53 9.71
N LYS A 181 4.08 -25.61 8.75
CA LYS A 181 3.02 -24.62 8.55
C LYS A 181 1.64 -25.25 8.32
N THR A 182 1.56 -26.29 7.49
CA THR A 182 0.29 -26.97 7.21
C THR A 182 -0.28 -27.59 8.48
N VAL A 183 0.53 -28.31 9.25
CA VAL A 183 0.09 -28.93 10.50
C VAL A 183 -0.33 -27.87 11.51
N ALA A 184 0.47 -26.81 11.70
CA ALA A 184 0.17 -25.71 12.62
C ALA A 184 -1.13 -24.96 12.27
N ILE A 185 -1.36 -24.66 10.99
CA ILE A 185 -2.64 -24.07 10.53
C ILE A 185 -3.79 -25.05 10.75
N GLU A 186 -3.54 -26.35 10.54
CA GLU A 186 -4.58 -27.35 10.74
C GLU A 186 -5.00 -27.48 12.20
N THR A 187 -4.06 -27.40 13.14
CA THR A 187 -4.27 -27.52 14.59
C THR A 187 -4.61 -26.21 15.29
N ALA A 188 -4.68 -25.07 14.60
CA ALA A 188 -4.87 -23.74 15.21
C ALA A 188 -6.14 -23.59 16.10
N CYS A 189 -7.19 -24.39 15.86
CA CYS A 189 -8.41 -24.38 16.68
C CYS A 189 -8.49 -25.53 17.69
N ALA A 190 -7.49 -26.42 17.72
CA ALA A 190 -7.39 -27.52 18.67
C ALA A 190 -6.64 -27.07 19.92
N SER A 191 -6.81 -27.82 21.02
CA SER A 191 -6.01 -27.60 22.22
C SER A 191 -4.51 -27.82 21.96
N ALA A 192 -3.65 -27.18 22.76
CA ALA A 192 -2.20 -27.35 22.69
C ALA A 192 -1.78 -28.83 22.89
N GLU A 193 -2.52 -29.58 23.72
CA GLU A 193 -2.30 -31.01 23.92
C GLU A 193 -2.59 -31.82 22.65
N THR A 194 -3.73 -31.56 22.00
CA THR A 194 -4.08 -32.20 20.72
C THR A 194 -3.05 -31.85 19.64
N ALA A 195 -2.61 -30.59 19.56
CA ALA A 195 -1.59 -30.16 18.60
C ALA A 195 -0.26 -30.90 18.80
N ALA A 196 0.24 -30.99 20.04
CA ALA A 196 1.46 -31.72 20.37
C ALA A 196 1.33 -33.22 20.05
N ARG A 197 0.17 -33.82 20.35
CA ARG A 197 -0.12 -35.22 20.03
C ARG A 197 -0.16 -35.49 18.52
N VAL A 198 -0.68 -34.55 17.74
CA VAL A 198 -0.67 -34.61 16.26
C VAL A 198 0.76 -34.58 15.74
N GLU A 199 1.57 -33.62 16.20
CA GLU A 199 2.97 -33.51 15.77
C GLU A 199 3.73 -34.81 16.09
N GLN A 200 3.62 -35.31 17.32
CA GLN A 200 4.27 -36.54 17.75
C GLN A 200 3.83 -37.76 16.92
N HIS A 201 2.53 -37.88 16.63
CA HIS A 201 2.02 -38.98 15.83
C HIS A 201 2.54 -38.96 14.39
N LEU A 202 2.57 -37.78 13.76
CA LEU A 202 3.13 -37.61 12.41
C LEU A 202 4.61 -37.99 12.39
N LEU A 203 5.40 -37.47 13.34
CA LEU A 203 6.83 -37.78 13.45
C LEU A 203 7.12 -39.28 13.67
N ALA A 204 6.24 -39.98 14.38
CA ALA A 204 6.34 -41.43 14.59
C ALA A 204 5.89 -42.25 13.36
N THR A 205 5.19 -41.63 12.40
CA THR A 205 4.64 -42.34 11.24
C THR A 205 5.70 -42.49 10.15
N ARG A 206 6.03 -43.73 9.78
CA ARG A 206 7.04 -44.00 8.75
C ARG A 206 6.68 -43.35 7.40
N GLY A 207 7.61 -42.59 6.83
CA GLY A 207 7.51 -41.99 5.49
C GLY A 207 6.57 -40.77 5.41
N TRP A 208 6.20 -40.18 6.54
CA TRP A 208 5.33 -39.00 6.58
C TRP A 208 5.94 -37.78 5.88
N ASP A 209 7.27 -37.66 5.94
CA ASP A 209 8.11 -36.65 5.28
C ASP A 209 7.97 -36.66 3.75
N THR A 210 7.68 -37.82 3.15
CA THR A 210 7.43 -37.96 1.70
C THR A 210 6.01 -37.63 1.26
N TRP A 211 5.09 -37.31 2.20
CA TRP A 211 3.70 -37.08 1.85
C TRP A 211 3.50 -35.73 1.15
N GLY A 212 2.67 -35.74 0.10
CA GLY A 212 2.18 -34.52 -0.53
C GLY A 212 1.18 -33.76 0.36
N TYR A 213 0.96 -32.49 0.01
CA TYR A 213 0.14 -31.54 0.76
C TYR A 213 -1.22 -32.08 1.21
N GLN A 214 -2.01 -32.65 0.27
CA GLN A 214 -3.37 -33.10 0.58
C GLN A 214 -3.41 -34.25 1.58
N LYS A 215 -2.43 -35.17 1.50
CA LYS A 215 -2.36 -36.31 2.41
C LYS A 215 -2.02 -35.86 3.83
N LEU A 216 -1.01 -34.98 3.98
CA LEU A 216 -0.65 -34.39 5.27
C LEU A 216 -1.83 -33.64 5.90
N GLN A 217 -2.50 -32.80 5.12
CA GLN A 217 -3.67 -32.05 5.56
C GLN A 217 -4.82 -32.96 6.02
N ASN A 218 -5.19 -33.95 5.20
CA ASN A 218 -6.30 -34.86 5.51
C ASN A 218 -6.01 -35.74 6.72
N THR A 219 -4.79 -36.28 6.84
CA THR A 219 -4.39 -37.06 8.02
C THR A 219 -4.42 -36.19 9.27
N THR A 220 -3.89 -34.96 9.21
CA THR A 220 -3.94 -34.03 10.36
C THR A 220 -5.38 -33.77 10.81
N ARG A 221 -6.28 -33.49 9.87
CA ARG A 221 -7.71 -33.28 10.18
C ARG A 221 -8.37 -34.53 10.75
N ALA A 222 -8.02 -35.73 10.25
CA ALA A 222 -8.55 -36.98 10.76
C ALA A 222 -8.11 -37.24 12.22
N LEU A 223 -6.85 -36.94 12.56
CA LEU A 223 -6.34 -37.04 13.93
C LEU A 223 -7.05 -36.06 14.88
N ILE A 224 -7.24 -34.80 14.45
CA ILE A 224 -8.01 -33.81 15.22
C ILE A 224 -9.45 -34.28 15.41
N ALA A 225 -10.11 -34.77 14.35
CA ALA A 225 -11.48 -35.28 14.45
C ALA A 225 -11.60 -36.47 15.41
N GLN A 226 -10.56 -37.31 15.50
CA GLN A 226 -10.52 -38.47 16.38
C GLN A 226 -10.34 -38.10 17.86
N TRP A 227 -9.52 -37.09 18.16
CA TRP A 227 -9.17 -36.74 19.55
C TRP A 227 -9.97 -35.56 20.11
N GLU A 228 -10.39 -34.63 19.24
CA GLU A 228 -11.05 -33.39 19.63
C GLU A 228 -12.05 -32.94 18.54
N ALA A 229 -13.14 -33.71 18.37
CA ALA A 229 -14.13 -33.46 17.32
C ALA A 229 -14.75 -32.05 17.36
N ASP A 230 -14.87 -31.46 18.55
CA ASP A 230 -15.41 -30.10 18.74
C ASP A 230 -14.47 -29.02 18.19
N ALA A 231 -13.14 -29.21 18.25
CA ALA A 231 -12.18 -28.29 17.65
C ALA A 231 -12.37 -28.17 16.13
N LEU A 232 -12.64 -29.30 15.44
CA LEU A 232 -12.90 -29.29 14.01
C LEU A 232 -14.24 -28.62 13.67
N ARG A 233 -15.26 -28.77 14.54
CA ARG A 233 -16.55 -28.07 14.37
C ARG A 233 -16.37 -26.57 14.52
N ALA A 234 -15.67 -26.11 15.56
CA ALA A 234 -15.39 -24.70 15.80
C ALA A 234 -14.59 -24.09 14.64
N LYS A 235 -13.53 -24.77 14.19
CA LYS A 235 -12.75 -24.37 13.01
C LYS A 235 -13.63 -24.23 11.78
N ARG A 236 -14.46 -25.25 11.49
CA ARG A 236 -15.36 -25.23 10.32
C ARG A 236 -16.34 -24.07 10.42
N GLN A 237 -16.93 -23.82 11.58
CA GLN A 237 -17.84 -22.69 11.77
C GLN A 237 -17.15 -21.35 11.56
N GLN A 238 -15.92 -21.18 12.08
CA GLN A 238 -15.13 -19.97 11.88
C GLN A 238 -14.74 -19.79 10.41
N THR A 239 -14.17 -20.80 9.76
CA THR A 239 -13.78 -20.74 8.35
C THR A 239 -14.98 -20.46 7.45
N VAL A 240 -16.13 -21.12 7.69
CA VAL A 240 -17.36 -20.82 6.94
C VAL A 240 -17.77 -19.37 7.16
N ARG A 241 -17.77 -18.87 8.41
CA ARG A 241 -18.15 -17.49 8.72
C ARG A 241 -17.23 -16.46 8.08
N GLU A 242 -15.91 -16.69 8.07
CA GLU A 242 -14.91 -15.77 7.52
C GLU A 242 -14.86 -15.82 5.99
N ALA A 243 -15.05 -17.00 5.39
CA ALA A 243 -15.02 -17.17 3.94
C ALA A 243 -16.35 -16.80 3.26
N THR A 244 -17.49 -16.88 3.97
CA THR A 244 -18.79 -16.55 3.39
C THR A 244 -18.90 -15.05 3.15
N GLY A 245 -19.05 -14.67 1.88
CA GLY A 245 -19.06 -13.26 1.49
C GLY A 245 -19.06 -13.05 -0.01
N VAL A 246 -19.24 -11.78 -0.39
CA VAL A 246 -19.13 -11.29 -1.76
C VAL A 246 -17.95 -10.32 -1.81
N HIS A 247 -16.97 -10.60 -2.67
CA HIS A 247 -15.72 -9.87 -2.74
C HIS A 247 -15.47 -9.40 -4.17
N VAL A 248 -14.97 -8.18 -4.32
CA VAL A 248 -14.56 -7.62 -5.62
C VAL A 248 -13.05 -7.46 -5.63
N TYR A 249 -12.41 -7.95 -6.68
CA TYR A 249 -10.98 -7.83 -6.91
C TYR A 249 -10.71 -7.17 -8.26
N PRO A 250 -9.63 -6.39 -8.40
CA PRO A 250 -9.20 -5.92 -9.71
C PRO A 250 -8.73 -7.10 -10.57
N SER A 251 -9.07 -7.12 -11.85
CA SER A 251 -8.53 -8.12 -12.78
C SER A 251 -7.13 -7.72 -13.23
N THR A 252 -6.32 -8.69 -13.64
CA THR A 252 -5.05 -8.44 -14.33
C THR A 252 -5.24 -7.88 -15.74
N ILE A 253 -6.46 -7.98 -16.29
CA ILE A 253 -6.83 -7.43 -17.59
C ILE A 253 -7.44 -6.04 -17.36
N ALA A 254 -6.82 -5.02 -17.97
CA ALA A 254 -7.27 -3.64 -17.85
C ALA A 254 -8.75 -3.48 -18.26
N GLY A 255 -9.53 -2.78 -17.43
CA GLY A 255 -10.95 -2.55 -17.65
C GLY A 255 -11.88 -3.65 -17.16
N LEU A 256 -11.34 -4.75 -16.60
CA LEU A 256 -12.12 -5.82 -15.98
C LEU A 256 -11.95 -5.85 -14.46
N ALA A 257 -12.96 -6.36 -13.77
CA ALA A 257 -12.94 -6.67 -12.35
C ALA A 257 -13.57 -8.04 -12.11
N GLU A 258 -13.18 -8.69 -11.02
CA GLU A 258 -13.67 -10.01 -10.64
C GLU A 258 -14.61 -9.90 -9.44
N LEU A 259 -15.73 -10.61 -9.51
CA LEU A 259 -16.66 -10.78 -8.38
C LEU A 259 -16.60 -12.23 -7.91
N HIS A 260 -16.14 -12.44 -6.69
CA HIS A 260 -16.06 -13.76 -6.06
C HIS A 260 -17.17 -13.87 -5.02
N VAL A 261 -18.04 -14.88 -5.17
CA VAL A 261 -19.11 -15.18 -4.22
C VAL A 261 -18.81 -16.52 -3.58
N THR A 262 -18.66 -16.52 -2.25
CA THR A 262 -18.45 -17.72 -1.46
C THR A 262 -19.61 -17.88 -0.48
N GLY A 263 -20.23 -19.05 -0.46
CA GLY A 263 -21.39 -19.33 0.39
C GLY A 263 -21.76 -20.81 0.39
N PRO A 264 -22.91 -21.16 0.99
CA PRO A 264 -23.40 -22.53 1.00
C PRO A 264 -23.55 -23.10 -0.42
N THR A 265 -23.08 -24.33 -0.62
CA THR A 265 -23.01 -24.96 -1.95
C THR A 265 -24.34 -24.96 -2.69
N GLU A 266 -25.43 -25.22 -1.96
CA GLU A 266 -26.79 -25.21 -2.47
C GLU A 266 -27.19 -23.84 -3.05
N GLN A 267 -26.86 -22.75 -2.34
CA GLN A 267 -27.19 -21.39 -2.78
C GLN A 267 -26.35 -21.00 -4.01
N ILE A 268 -25.06 -21.32 -4.01
CA ILE A 268 -24.17 -21.01 -5.16
C ILE A 268 -24.59 -21.82 -6.39
N ALA A 269 -24.98 -23.08 -6.22
CA ALA A 269 -25.48 -23.91 -7.31
C ALA A 269 -26.78 -23.36 -7.90
N GLU A 270 -27.71 -22.90 -7.05
CA GLU A 270 -28.96 -22.25 -7.49
C GLU A 270 -28.70 -20.96 -8.26
N ILE A 271 -27.81 -20.09 -7.76
CA ILE A 271 -27.40 -18.86 -8.45
C ILE A 271 -26.81 -19.22 -9.82
N HIS A 272 -25.86 -20.15 -9.88
CA HIS A 272 -25.22 -20.54 -11.12
C HIS A 272 -26.23 -21.13 -12.13
N ALA A 273 -27.17 -21.97 -11.68
CA ALA A 273 -28.22 -22.53 -12.51
C ALA A 273 -29.16 -21.44 -13.08
N ALA A 274 -29.52 -20.44 -12.29
CA ALA A 274 -30.34 -19.31 -12.74
C ALA A 274 -29.62 -18.48 -13.82
N LEU A 275 -28.32 -18.18 -13.62
CA LEU A 275 -27.51 -17.48 -14.62
C LEU A 275 -27.37 -18.28 -15.91
N GLU A 276 -27.15 -19.59 -15.80
CA GLU A 276 -27.06 -20.50 -16.95
C GLU A 276 -28.37 -20.51 -17.75
N HIS A 277 -29.51 -20.58 -17.05
CA HIS A 277 -30.83 -20.57 -17.67
C HIS A 277 -31.08 -19.27 -18.44
N LEU A 278 -30.85 -18.11 -17.80
CA LEU A 278 -31.07 -16.80 -18.43
C LEU A 278 -30.14 -16.56 -19.62
N ALA A 279 -28.86 -16.93 -19.51
CA ALA A 279 -27.90 -16.76 -20.59
C ALA A 279 -28.27 -17.62 -21.81
N ARG A 280 -28.62 -18.90 -21.60
CA ARG A 280 -29.05 -19.79 -22.68
C ARG A 280 -30.37 -19.38 -23.30
N HIS A 281 -31.31 -18.89 -22.48
CA HIS A 281 -32.57 -18.38 -22.99
C HIS A 281 -32.33 -17.20 -23.95
N ARG A 282 -31.52 -16.21 -23.56
CA ARG A 282 -31.16 -15.06 -24.41
C ARG A 282 -30.48 -15.47 -25.72
N ASP A 283 -29.60 -16.47 -25.67
CA ASP A 283 -28.93 -16.98 -26.87
C ASP A 283 -29.92 -17.72 -27.81
N ALA A 284 -30.83 -18.50 -27.24
CA ALA A 284 -31.81 -19.28 -27.98
C ALA A 284 -32.94 -18.43 -28.58
N THR A 285 -33.39 -17.37 -27.90
CA THR A 285 -34.49 -16.51 -28.39
C THR A 285 -34.04 -15.48 -29.43
N GLY A 286 -32.74 -15.38 -29.71
CA GLY A 286 -32.20 -14.39 -30.64
C GLY A 286 -31.99 -13.00 -30.02
N ASP A 287 -32.18 -12.87 -28.70
CA ASP A 287 -31.94 -11.64 -27.93
C ASP A 287 -30.45 -11.47 -27.54
N ASN A 288 -29.55 -12.24 -28.15
CA ASN A 288 -28.11 -12.11 -27.94
C ASN A 288 -27.57 -10.86 -28.68
N PRO A 289 -27.18 -9.80 -27.96
CA PRO A 289 -26.73 -8.57 -28.58
C PRO A 289 -25.35 -8.75 -29.23
N ILE A 290 -25.08 -7.91 -30.24
CA ILE A 290 -23.75 -7.81 -30.85
C ILE A 290 -22.83 -7.03 -29.90
N ASP A 291 -21.66 -7.57 -29.61
CA ASP A 291 -20.61 -6.90 -28.88
C ASP A 291 -20.05 -5.75 -29.73
N PRO A 292 -20.15 -4.48 -29.27
CA PRO A 292 -19.73 -3.33 -30.04
C PRO A 292 -18.20 -3.26 -30.27
N ALA A 293 -17.39 -3.96 -29.47
CA ALA A 293 -15.94 -3.96 -29.64
C ALA A 293 -15.47 -4.95 -30.73
N THR A 294 -16.17 -6.08 -30.88
CA THR A 294 -15.77 -7.16 -31.79
C THR A 294 -16.68 -7.30 -33.01
N GLY A 295 -17.88 -6.74 -32.98
CA GLY A 295 -18.91 -6.89 -34.02
C GLY A 295 -19.52 -8.30 -34.08
N GLN A 296 -19.25 -9.15 -33.10
CA GLN A 296 -19.74 -10.53 -33.02
C GLN A 296 -20.83 -10.67 -31.96
N LYS A 297 -21.63 -11.75 -32.03
CA LYS A 297 -22.57 -12.09 -30.95
C LYS A 297 -21.80 -12.28 -29.64
N LYS A 298 -22.36 -11.82 -28.52
CA LYS A 298 -21.76 -12.08 -27.22
C LYS A 298 -21.65 -13.58 -26.97
N THR A 299 -20.54 -13.97 -26.35
CA THR A 299 -20.33 -15.35 -25.89
C THR A 299 -21.27 -15.69 -24.74
N LEU A 300 -21.50 -16.99 -24.51
CA LEU A 300 -22.31 -17.45 -23.37
C LEU A 300 -21.75 -16.97 -22.02
N GLY A 301 -20.42 -16.80 -21.91
CA GLY A 301 -19.79 -16.20 -20.72
C GLY A 301 -20.20 -14.74 -20.51
N GLN A 302 -20.17 -13.91 -21.56
CA GLN A 302 -20.61 -12.51 -21.49
C GLN A 302 -22.11 -12.41 -21.16
N LEU A 303 -22.95 -13.29 -21.73
CA LEU A 303 -24.39 -13.31 -21.42
C LEU A 303 -24.70 -13.67 -19.95
N ARG A 304 -23.89 -14.53 -19.31
CA ARG A 304 -24.03 -14.81 -17.88
C ARG A 304 -23.71 -13.60 -17.01
N VAL A 305 -22.70 -12.81 -17.39
CA VAL A 305 -22.35 -11.56 -16.70
C VAL A 305 -23.48 -10.55 -16.84
N ASP A 306 -24.03 -10.39 -18.05
CA ASP A 306 -25.19 -9.51 -18.27
C ASP A 306 -26.41 -9.97 -17.43
N ALA A 307 -26.70 -11.27 -17.41
CA ALA A 307 -27.80 -11.83 -16.62
C ALA A 307 -27.61 -11.60 -15.12
N LEU A 308 -26.38 -11.76 -14.61
CA LEU A 308 -26.04 -11.48 -13.22
C LEU A 308 -26.23 -9.99 -12.91
N HIS A 309 -25.68 -9.12 -13.76
CA HIS A 309 -25.80 -7.67 -13.63
C HIS A 309 -27.27 -7.25 -13.54
N ASP A 310 -28.11 -7.72 -14.46
CA ASP A 310 -29.53 -7.35 -14.49
C ASP A 310 -30.26 -7.83 -13.23
N LEU A 311 -30.01 -9.05 -12.76
CA LEU A 311 -30.64 -9.59 -11.56
C LEU A 311 -30.27 -8.81 -10.29
N VAL A 312 -29.00 -8.42 -10.13
CA VAL A 312 -28.54 -7.76 -8.90
C VAL A 312 -28.75 -6.25 -8.90
N THR A 313 -28.89 -5.63 -10.08
CA THR A 313 -29.12 -4.18 -10.19
C THR A 313 -30.60 -3.81 -10.33
N ALA A 314 -31.45 -4.74 -10.75
CA ALA A 314 -32.90 -4.49 -10.86
C ALA A 314 -33.50 -4.05 -9.52
N GLY A 315 -34.13 -2.87 -9.52
CA GLY A 315 -34.81 -2.32 -8.34
C GLY A 315 -33.88 -1.73 -7.28
N CYS A 316 -32.58 -1.61 -7.54
CA CYS A 316 -31.64 -0.92 -6.66
C CYS A 316 -31.48 0.55 -7.08
N ASP A 317 -31.50 1.48 -6.12
CA ASP A 317 -31.05 2.86 -6.35
C ASP A 317 -29.53 2.89 -6.24
N ILE A 318 -28.86 2.84 -7.39
CA ILE A 318 -27.40 2.77 -7.45
C ILE A 318 -26.84 4.14 -7.76
N SER A 319 -26.22 4.76 -6.76
CA SER A 319 -25.47 5.99 -6.92
C SER A 319 -23.98 5.68 -6.96
N TYR A 320 -23.32 6.07 -8.05
CA TYR A 320 -21.87 5.97 -8.18
C TYR A 320 -21.25 7.36 -8.05
N GLN A 321 -20.24 7.49 -7.21
CA GLN A 321 -19.42 8.69 -7.16
C GLN A 321 -18.16 8.46 -8.01
N VAL A 322 -18.22 8.87 -9.28
CA VAL A 322 -17.05 8.84 -10.17
C VAL A 322 -16.26 10.12 -9.97
N MET A 323 -15.07 10.00 -9.37
CA MET A 323 -14.19 11.13 -9.09
C MET A 323 -13.03 11.13 -10.07
N VAL A 324 -12.99 12.15 -10.93
CA VAL A 324 -12.00 12.28 -12.01
C VAL A 324 -10.98 13.32 -11.58
N HIS A 325 -9.74 12.91 -11.34
CA HIS A 325 -8.62 13.83 -11.16
C HIS A 325 -8.15 14.30 -12.54
N VAL A 326 -8.53 15.52 -12.94
CA VAL A 326 -8.03 16.15 -14.17
C VAL A 326 -6.84 17.03 -13.80
N PRO A 327 -5.61 16.70 -14.22
CA PRO A 327 -4.48 17.59 -14.01
C PRO A 327 -4.71 18.88 -14.80
N VAL A 328 -4.73 20.02 -14.11
CA VAL A 328 -4.84 21.34 -14.74
C VAL A 328 -3.43 21.87 -14.96
N THR A 329 -2.93 21.79 -16.20
CA THR A 329 -1.69 22.47 -16.58
C THR A 329 -2.00 23.94 -16.87
N ARG A 330 -1.36 24.84 -16.11
CA ARG A 330 -1.45 26.27 -16.36
C ARG A 330 -0.52 26.65 -17.51
N GLN A 331 -1.04 26.71 -18.74
CA GLN A 331 -0.32 27.41 -19.80
C GLN A 331 -0.39 28.91 -19.52
N GLN A 332 0.72 29.51 -19.08
CA GLN A 332 0.88 30.95 -19.11
C GLN A 332 0.93 31.40 -20.57
N HIS A 333 -0.21 31.76 -21.14
CA HIS A 333 -0.19 32.64 -22.30
C HIS A 333 0.24 34.02 -21.80
N GLN A 334 1.49 34.40 -22.06
CA GLN A 334 1.84 35.81 -22.12
C GLN A 334 1.00 36.41 -23.25
N ARG A 335 -0.16 36.98 -22.91
CA ARG A 335 -0.82 37.92 -23.80
C ARG A 335 0.09 39.15 -23.83
N PRO A 336 0.62 39.55 -25.00
CA PRO A 336 1.25 40.85 -25.12
C PRO A 336 0.23 41.90 -24.67
N CYS A 337 0.63 42.77 -23.75
CA CYS A 337 -0.19 43.92 -23.38
C CYS A 337 -0.40 44.76 -24.66
N PRO A 338 -1.66 44.95 -25.12
CA PRO A 338 -1.89 45.83 -26.25
C PRO A 338 -1.70 47.26 -25.76
N GLY A 339 -0.48 47.78 -25.89
CA GLY A 339 -0.13 49.14 -25.48
C GLY A 339 1.36 49.37 -25.21
N CYS A 340 2.17 48.35 -24.93
CA CYS A 340 3.61 48.54 -24.79
C CYS A 340 4.31 48.32 -26.15
N GLY A 341 4.38 49.39 -26.95
CA GLY A 341 5.29 49.43 -28.09
C GLY A 341 6.74 49.48 -27.59
N ALA A 342 7.52 48.46 -27.92
CA ALA A 342 8.98 48.54 -27.90
C ALA A 342 9.49 48.26 -29.33
N PRO A 343 10.43 49.06 -29.85
CA PRO A 343 10.79 49.03 -31.25
C PRO A 343 11.59 47.77 -31.58
N GLY A 344 11.34 47.22 -32.76
CA GLY A 344 12.01 46.03 -33.25
C GLY A 344 13.50 46.26 -33.47
N GLU A 345 14.31 45.34 -32.97
CA GLU A 345 15.65 45.13 -33.47
C GLU A 345 15.73 43.78 -34.18
N SER A 346 16.14 43.91 -35.43
CA SER A 346 16.26 42.90 -36.47
C SER A 346 17.24 41.78 -36.11
N ALA A 347 16.86 40.59 -36.57
CA ALA A 347 17.68 39.40 -36.74
C ALA A 347 19.17 39.67 -36.98
N ARG A 348 20.01 39.03 -36.17
CA ARG A 348 21.33 38.57 -36.59
C ARG A 348 21.44 37.09 -36.30
N THR A 349 21.34 36.31 -37.37
CA THR A 349 21.84 34.94 -37.48
C THR A 349 23.34 34.96 -37.23
N ASN A 350 23.85 34.07 -36.38
CA ASN A 350 25.24 33.63 -36.41
C ASN A 350 25.29 32.16 -36.04
N ASP A 351 25.27 31.31 -37.07
CA ASP A 351 25.95 30.02 -37.03
C ASP A 351 27.46 30.28 -37.00
N ALA A 352 28.14 29.76 -35.98
CA ALA A 352 29.56 29.42 -36.06
C ALA A 352 29.91 28.38 -35.00
N THR A 353 30.15 27.16 -35.46
CA THR A 353 30.95 26.14 -34.80
C THR A 353 32.36 26.67 -34.50
N SER A 354 32.87 26.51 -33.27
CA SER A 354 34.12 25.77 -33.02
C SER A 354 34.44 25.69 -31.53
N SER A 355 35.12 24.60 -31.20
CA SER A 355 35.69 24.19 -29.93
C SER A 355 36.61 25.23 -29.29
N THR A 356 36.59 25.34 -27.95
CA THR A 356 37.84 25.34 -27.17
C THR A 356 37.57 24.91 -25.72
N GLN A 357 38.34 23.92 -25.27
CA GLN A 357 38.41 23.47 -23.87
C GLN A 357 38.94 24.56 -22.92
N PRO A 358 38.69 24.43 -21.60
CA PRO A 358 39.14 25.40 -20.59
C PRO A 358 40.57 25.09 -20.10
N PRO A 359 41.31 26.08 -19.56
CA PRO A 359 42.47 25.80 -18.71
C PRO A 359 42.22 26.11 -17.22
N PRO A 360 43.10 25.61 -16.32
CA PRO A 360 42.74 25.16 -14.96
C PRO A 360 43.44 25.94 -13.80
N ASP A 361 42.97 25.65 -12.58
CA ASP A 361 43.58 25.70 -11.23
C ASP A 361 44.52 26.84 -10.77
N ALA A 362 44.17 27.46 -9.61
CA ALA A 362 45.10 27.77 -8.49
C ALA A 362 44.38 28.38 -7.23
N ASP A 363 44.07 27.50 -6.26
CA ASP A 363 44.36 27.48 -4.79
C ASP A 363 44.48 28.76 -3.87
N PRO A 364 44.49 28.63 -2.51
CA PRO A 364 43.74 29.46 -1.56
C PRO A 364 44.68 30.18 -0.54
N ALA A 365 44.11 31.04 0.33
CA ALA A 365 44.57 31.43 1.70
C ALA A 365 44.45 32.95 2.05
N ALA A 366 43.38 33.31 2.79
CA ALA A 366 43.28 34.08 4.07
C ALA A 366 44.02 35.45 4.31
N PRO A 367 43.78 36.22 5.41
CA PRO A 367 42.57 36.62 6.18
C PRO A 367 42.54 38.13 6.63
N ARG A 368 41.43 38.57 7.30
CA ARG A 368 41.30 39.43 8.54
C ARG A 368 40.17 40.49 8.51
N GLY A 369 39.38 40.56 9.61
CA GLY A 369 38.25 41.48 9.89
C GLY A 369 38.65 42.92 10.28
N PRO A 370 37.92 43.72 11.12
CA PRO A 370 36.80 43.41 12.04
C PRO A 370 35.57 44.38 12.04
N ASP A 371 34.56 44.05 12.86
CA ASP A 371 33.35 44.80 13.29
C ASP A 371 33.68 46.15 14.00
N PRO A 372 32.79 47.18 14.05
CA PRO A 372 31.86 47.32 15.19
C PRO A 372 30.50 48.06 14.97
N ARG A 373 29.48 47.60 15.73
CA ARG A 373 28.55 48.37 16.63
C ARG A 373 27.48 49.31 16.02
N CYS A 374 26.18 49.02 16.21
CA CYS A 374 25.27 49.33 17.35
C CYS A 374 24.62 50.72 17.35
N HIS A 375 23.28 50.76 17.47
CA HIS A 375 22.41 51.51 18.41
C HIS A 375 20.96 51.43 17.86
N ARG A 376 20.07 50.56 18.36
CA ARG A 376 19.32 50.54 19.63
C ARG A 376 18.37 51.74 19.80
N HIS A 377 17.05 51.50 19.77
CA HIS A 377 16.20 51.52 20.99
C HIS A 377 14.76 51.03 20.73
N GLU A 378 14.37 50.06 21.54
CA GLU A 378 13.04 49.47 21.72
C GLU A 378 12.21 50.22 22.79
N THR A 379 10.97 49.72 22.93
CA THR A 379 10.07 49.68 24.12
C THR A 379 9.11 50.86 24.25
N GLY A 380 7.82 50.68 24.56
CA GLY A 380 7.02 49.52 24.96
C GLY A 380 5.90 50.00 25.90
N ALA A 381 4.71 49.37 25.87
CA ALA A 381 3.81 49.13 27.03
C ALA A 381 2.32 48.97 26.61
N SER A 382 1.70 47.87 27.05
CA SER A 382 0.27 47.75 27.41
C SER A 382 0.15 47.94 28.94
N PRO A 383 -1.01 48.28 29.56
CA PRO A 383 -2.06 47.26 29.82
C PRO A 383 -3.54 47.75 30.08
N THR A 384 -4.48 46.79 30.00
CA THR A 384 -5.81 46.56 30.68
C THR A 384 -6.92 47.63 30.93
N THR A 385 -8.12 47.32 30.39
CA THR A 385 -9.52 47.28 30.95
C THR A 385 -10.29 48.52 31.49
N THR A 386 -11.50 48.76 30.91
CA THR A 386 -12.89 48.68 31.50
C THR A 386 -13.85 49.83 31.08
N ALA A 387 -15.08 49.45 30.69
CA ALA A 387 -16.38 50.17 30.71
C ALA A 387 -16.69 51.40 29.82
N ALA A 388 -17.86 51.31 29.15
CA ALA A 388 -18.65 52.37 28.50
C ALA A 388 -19.44 53.23 29.55
N PRO A 389 -20.07 54.40 29.26
CA PRO A 389 -21.12 54.56 28.23
C PRO A 389 -21.23 55.93 27.47
N ASN A 390 -21.93 55.86 26.33
CA ASN A 390 -22.83 56.82 25.64
C ASN A 390 -22.57 58.34 25.55
N GLY A 391 -22.60 58.83 24.30
CA GLY A 391 -22.93 60.22 23.88
C GLY A 391 -22.56 60.50 22.41
N HIS A 392 -23.28 59.95 21.43
CA HIS A 392 -24.26 60.64 20.56
C HIS A 392 -23.80 61.95 19.89
N THR A 393 -23.38 61.86 18.62
CA THR A 393 -23.71 62.83 17.55
C THR A 393 -23.77 62.11 16.19
N THR A 394 -24.98 61.94 15.67
CA THR A 394 -25.35 61.67 14.25
C THR A 394 -25.30 63.00 13.44
N PRO A 395 -25.43 63.06 12.09
CA PRO A 395 -26.09 62.14 11.13
C PRO A 395 -25.26 61.91 9.81
N LYS A 396 -25.60 61.14 8.77
CA LYS A 396 -26.85 60.62 8.15
C LYS A 396 -26.57 59.27 7.46
N HIS A 397 -27.55 58.37 7.55
CA HIS A 397 -27.70 57.14 6.77
C HIS A 397 -28.51 57.44 5.49
N CYS A 398 -28.24 56.70 4.41
CA CYS A 398 -29.25 56.35 3.40
C CYS A 398 -29.04 54.88 2.99
N ASP A 399 -29.87 53.98 3.52
CA ASP A 399 -30.26 52.74 2.82
C ASP A 399 -31.02 53.11 1.55
N HIS A 400 -31.04 52.25 0.53
CA HIS A 400 -32.27 51.83 -0.15
C HIS A 400 -32.03 50.69 -1.18
N THR A 401 -32.74 49.60 -0.94
CA THR A 401 -33.17 48.54 -1.85
C THR A 401 -34.10 49.07 -2.94
N ALA A 402 -33.94 48.65 -4.20
CA ALA A 402 -35.01 48.55 -5.23
C ALA A 402 -34.46 47.77 -6.45
N GLN A 403 -34.93 46.57 -6.77
CA GLN A 403 -36.09 46.29 -7.64
C GLN A 403 -36.06 47.07 -8.96
N PHE A 404 -35.55 46.43 -10.01
CA PHE A 404 -35.67 46.88 -11.39
C PHE A 404 -36.91 46.24 -12.05
N VAL A 405 -37.90 47.06 -12.38
CA VAL A 405 -38.94 46.74 -13.36
C VAL A 405 -39.05 47.93 -14.33
N ALA A 406 -38.96 47.57 -15.61
CA ALA A 406 -39.21 48.26 -16.88
C ALA A 406 -39.63 49.75 -16.89
N ASP A 407 -38.98 50.52 -17.75
CA ASP A 407 -39.71 51.30 -18.76
C ASP A 407 -38.89 51.46 -20.06
N GLU A 408 -39.61 51.34 -21.18
CA GLU A 408 -39.17 51.35 -22.56
C GLU A 408 -38.88 52.78 -23.03
N ARG A 409 -37.78 52.99 -23.78
CA ARG A 409 -37.69 54.05 -24.80
C ARG A 409 -36.53 53.80 -25.79
N GLU A 410 -36.96 53.43 -27.00
CA GLU A 410 -36.40 53.67 -28.33
C GLU A 410 -34.88 53.53 -28.61
N ARG A 411 -34.59 52.52 -29.46
CA ARG A 411 -33.29 52.19 -30.06
C ARG A 411 -32.83 53.25 -31.08
N PRO A 412 -31.52 53.53 -31.16
CA PRO A 412 -30.85 53.72 -32.44
C PRO A 412 -30.38 52.37 -32.97
N ALA A 413 -30.80 52.05 -34.19
CA ALA A 413 -30.26 50.94 -34.97
C ALA A 413 -28.85 51.30 -35.45
N ASP A 414 -27.87 50.48 -35.08
CA ASP A 414 -26.80 49.93 -35.92
C ASP A 414 -25.57 49.58 -35.06
N ALA A 415 -25.49 48.34 -34.60
CA ALA A 415 -24.26 47.74 -34.11
C ALA A 415 -24.37 46.21 -34.23
N GLY A 416 -23.41 45.64 -34.94
CA GLY A 416 -23.40 44.25 -35.37
C GLY A 416 -23.61 43.24 -34.25
N ARG A 417 -24.41 42.24 -34.60
CA ARG A 417 -24.53 40.89 -34.03
C ARG A 417 -23.28 40.48 -33.21
N CYS A 418 -23.35 40.59 -31.89
CA CYS A 418 -22.37 39.96 -30.99
C CYS A 418 -22.64 38.45 -30.92
N ALA A 419 -21.56 37.70 -31.11
CA ALA A 419 -21.49 36.26 -31.16
C ALA A 419 -22.02 35.59 -29.87
N SER A 420 -22.57 34.39 -30.06
CA SER A 420 -22.80 33.38 -29.04
C SER A 420 -21.62 33.25 -28.07
N GLU A 421 -21.90 33.05 -26.79
CA GLU A 421 -20.92 32.68 -25.78
C GLU A 421 -19.99 31.55 -26.29
N PRO A 422 -18.67 31.61 -26.03
CA PRO A 422 -17.78 30.57 -26.51
C PRO A 422 -18.10 29.25 -25.81
N ASP A 423 -18.40 28.24 -26.62
CA ASP A 423 -18.46 26.83 -26.25
C ASP A 423 -17.15 26.43 -25.54
N GLN A 424 -17.16 26.42 -24.22
CA GLN A 424 -16.02 25.98 -23.40
C GLN A 424 -15.90 24.46 -23.49
N GLN A 425 -15.18 24.00 -24.50
CA GLN A 425 -14.89 22.59 -24.70
C GLN A 425 -13.83 22.12 -23.70
N TYR A 426 -14.25 21.54 -22.58
CA TYR A 426 -13.37 20.88 -21.62
C TYR A 426 -12.69 19.67 -22.29
N ARG A 427 -11.34 19.62 -22.30
CA ARG A 427 -10.60 18.41 -22.67
C ARG A 427 -10.39 17.55 -21.42
N VAL A 428 -10.87 16.31 -21.46
CA VAL A 428 -10.76 15.35 -20.35
C VAL A 428 -9.56 14.43 -20.61
N GLY A 429 -8.77 14.16 -19.57
CA GLY A 429 -7.64 13.22 -19.59
C GLY A 429 -8.03 11.83 -19.08
N TRP A 430 -7.06 10.94 -18.96
CA TRP A 430 -7.26 9.64 -18.29
C TRP A 430 -7.61 9.88 -16.82
N ALA A 431 -8.51 9.05 -16.29
CA ALA A 431 -8.96 9.15 -14.90
C ALA A 431 -8.58 7.87 -14.14
N THR A 432 -8.38 7.96 -12.83
CA THR A 432 -8.29 6.77 -11.97
C THR A 432 -9.49 6.73 -11.05
N VAL A 433 -10.19 5.59 -11.01
CA VAL A 433 -11.31 5.37 -10.11
C VAL A 433 -10.91 4.32 -9.08
N ALA A 434 -11.03 4.67 -7.79
CA ALA A 434 -10.69 3.78 -6.68
C ALA A 434 -11.45 2.44 -6.80
N GLY A 435 -10.72 1.33 -6.74
CA GLY A 435 -11.28 -0.03 -6.86
C GLY A 435 -11.63 -0.48 -8.29
N ILE A 436 -11.55 0.40 -9.30
CA ILE A 436 -11.88 0.08 -10.71
C ILE A 436 -10.66 0.22 -11.63
N GLY A 437 -9.72 1.12 -11.32
CA GLY A 437 -8.50 1.35 -12.10
C GLY A 437 -8.59 2.54 -13.06
N HIS A 438 -7.78 2.54 -14.12
CA HIS A 438 -7.72 3.65 -15.08
C HIS A 438 -8.88 3.62 -16.08
N VAL A 439 -9.52 4.76 -16.28
CA VAL A 439 -10.67 4.97 -17.16
C VAL A 439 -10.25 5.88 -18.30
N HIS A 440 -10.46 5.41 -19.53
CA HIS A 440 -10.14 6.15 -20.76
C HIS A 440 -10.95 7.46 -20.85
N PRO A 441 -10.38 8.57 -21.35
CA PRO A 441 -11.07 9.87 -21.48
C PRO A 441 -12.44 9.79 -22.20
N GLY A 442 -12.54 8.90 -23.20
CA GLY A 442 -13.79 8.63 -23.92
C GLY A 442 -14.89 8.04 -23.04
N ALA A 443 -14.53 7.16 -22.11
CA ALA A 443 -15.48 6.57 -21.15
C ALA A 443 -15.91 7.60 -20.10
N VAL A 444 -14.98 8.44 -19.62
CA VAL A 444 -15.31 9.55 -18.71
C VAL A 444 -16.33 10.50 -19.34
N ARG A 445 -16.11 10.88 -20.61
CA ARG A 445 -17.03 11.75 -21.35
C ARG A 445 -18.40 11.10 -21.60
N ALA A 446 -18.43 9.80 -21.90
CA ALA A 446 -19.68 9.05 -22.05
C ALA A 446 -20.48 9.01 -20.73
N LEU A 447 -19.82 8.77 -19.60
CA LEU A 447 -20.44 8.81 -18.28
C LEU A 447 -20.98 10.20 -17.93
N MET A 448 -20.23 11.26 -18.23
CA MET A 448 -20.68 12.63 -18.01
C MET A 448 -21.96 12.95 -18.79
N ASN A 449 -22.02 12.54 -20.05
CA ASN A 449 -23.17 12.78 -20.92
C ASN A 449 -24.38 11.91 -20.54
N ALA A 450 -24.15 10.66 -20.16
CA ALA A 450 -25.23 9.71 -19.83
C ALA A 450 -25.91 10.04 -18.49
N TYR A 451 -25.16 10.54 -17.49
CA TYR A 451 -25.66 10.73 -16.13
C TYR A 451 -25.78 12.20 -15.71
N GLY A 452 -25.53 13.16 -16.63
CA GLY A 452 -25.63 14.58 -16.33
C GLY A 452 -24.64 15.06 -15.24
N ALA A 453 -23.49 14.41 -15.13
CA ALA A 453 -22.51 14.68 -14.08
C ALA A 453 -21.96 16.12 -14.22
N LYS A 454 -22.10 16.92 -13.16
CA LYS A 454 -21.59 18.29 -13.11
C LYS A 454 -20.15 18.31 -12.59
N LEU A 455 -19.24 18.90 -13.35
CA LEU A 455 -17.89 19.22 -12.89
C LEU A 455 -17.98 20.29 -11.78
N SER A 456 -17.38 20.02 -10.63
CA SER A 456 -17.19 21.03 -9.57
C SER A 456 -15.71 21.38 -9.46
N ARG A 457 -15.41 22.67 -9.36
CA ARG A 457 -14.04 23.17 -9.23
C ARG A 457 -13.65 23.17 -7.76
N ALA A 458 -12.68 22.34 -7.38
CA ALA A 458 -11.96 22.51 -6.13
C ALA A 458 -10.96 23.67 -6.30
N LEU A 459 -10.91 24.60 -5.34
CA LEU A 459 -9.93 25.68 -5.31
C LEU A 459 -8.58 25.10 -4.89
N ILE A 460 -7.84 24.59 -5.86
CA ILE A 460 -6.54 23.97 -5.64
C ILE A 460 -5.46 25.05 -5.60
N ASP A 461 -4.68 25.06 -4.52
CA ASP A 461 -3.44 25.81 -4.42
C ASP A 461 -2.49 25.38 -5.54
N ALA A 462 -2.08 26.34 -6.36
CA ALA A 462 -1.41 26.07 -7.62
C ALA A 462 0.06 25.61 -7.46
N GLU A 463 0.62 25.72 -6.25
CA GLU A 463 2.01 25.33 -5.96
C GLU A 463 2.05 23.94 -5.32
N THR A 464 1.03 23.58 -4.52
CA THR A 464 0.99 22.36 -3.72
C THR A 464 -0.02 21.30 -4.19
N GLY A 465 -1.00 21.67 -5.02
CA GLY A 465 -2.03 20.74 -5.50
C GLY A 465 -3.18 20.48 -4.52
N ILE A 466 -3.36 21.31 -3.48
CA ILE A 466 -4.29 21.10 -2.36
C ILE A 466 -5.49 22.05 -2.37
N THR A 467 -6.69 21.57 -2.04
CA THR A 467 -7.89 22.42 -1.98
C THR A 467 -7.90 23.34 -0.74
N ILE A 468 -8.10 24.64 -0.94
CA ILE A 468 -8.11 25.66 0.11
C ILE A 468 -9.39 25.53 0.99
N GLU A 469 -9.20 25.46 2.30
CA GLU A 469 -10.21 25.12 3.33
C GLU A 469 -11.03 26.29 3.90
N THR A 470 -12.27 25.96 4.28
CA THR A 470 -13.06 26.65 5.33
C THR A 470 -12.94 25.89 6.65
N ALA A 471 -12.33 26.49 7.68
CA ALA A 471 -12.26 25.90 9.02
C ALA A 471 -13.65 25.85 9.69
N GLU A 472 -14.01 24.71 10.29
CA GLU A 472 -15.32 24.51 10.92
C GLU A 472 -15.24 24.57 12.46
N THR A 473 -16.33 25.02 13.10
CA THR A 473 -16.43 25.14 14.58
C THR A 473 -16.93 23.87 15.27
N ASN A 474 -17.42 22.89 14.51
CA ASN A 474 -18.00 21.65 15.05
C ASN A 474 -16.98 20.51 15.05
N TYR A 475 -17.10 19.57 15.99
CA TYR A 475 -16.27 18.37 16.05
C TYR A 475 -16.45 17.47 14.80
N ARG A 476 -17.70 17.24 14.37
CA ARG A 476 -17.99 16.43 13.19
C ARG A 476 -17.77 17.26 11.92
N PRO A 477 -16.91 16.80 10.98
CA PRO A 477 -16.69 17.51 9.72
C PRO A 477 -17.97 17.48 8.86
N SER A 478 -18.21 18.57 8.13
CA SER A 478 -19.29 18.61 7.15
C SER A 478 -19.12 17.56 6.04
N PRO A 479 -20.19 17.17 5.34
CA PRO A 479 -20.08 16.27 4.20
C PRO A 479 -19.15 16.78 3.09
N ALA A 480 -18.99 18.09 2.93
CA ALA A 480 -18.06 18.66 1.95
C ALA A 480 -16.60 18.47 2.39
N LEU A 481 -16.28 18.82 3.63
CA LEU A 481 -14.94 18.62 4.20
C LEU A 481 -14.56 17.14 4.24
N ARG A 482 -15.50 16.28 4.63
CA ARG A 482 -15.31 14.83 4.62
C ARG A 482 -14.89 14.30 3.26
N ARG A 483 -15.69 14.63 2.23
CA ARG A 483 -15.42 14.21 0.85
C ARG A 483 -14.05 14.70 0.37
N TYR A 484 -13.66 15.91 0.76
CA TYR A 484 -12.36 16.44 0.41
C TYR A 484 -11.20 15.65 1.04
N VAL A 485 -11.26 15.35 2.34
CA VAL A 485 -10.22 14.54 3.02
C VAL A 485 -10.17 13.13 2.45
N GLU A 486 -11.33 12.49 2.26
CA GLU A 486 -11.42 11.15 1.66
C GLU A 486 -10.80 11.11 0.25
N GLN A 487 -11.00 12.16 -0.55
CA GLN A 487 -10.40 12.32 -1.87
C GLN A 487 -8.88 12.53 -1.80
N ARG A 488 -8.41 13.44 -0.94
CA ARG A 488 -6.98 13.71 -0.77
C ARG A 488 -6.23 12.45 -0.36
N ASP A 489 -6.80 11.71 0.59
CA ASP A 489 -6.12 10.62 1.25
C ASP A 489 -6.19 9.32 0.44
N GLY A 490 -7.33 9.03 -0.21
CA GLY A 490 -7.57 7.85 -1.05
C GLY A 490 -7.66 6.52 -0.27
N SER A 491 -6.70 6.28 0.62
CA SER A 491 -6.67 5.18 1.59
C SER A 491 -6.35 5.69 2.99
N CYS A 492 -6.43 4.80 3.97
CA CYS A 492 -5.95 5.02 5.32
C CYS A 492 -4.49 5.53 5.29
N ARG A 493 -4.21 6.63 5.99
CA ARG A 493 -2.92 7.34 5.95
C ARG A 493 -1.81 6.69 6.78
N ALA A 494 -2.13 5.67 7.57
CA ALA A 494 -1.12 4.88 8.30
C ALA A 494 -0.21 4.10 7.33
N PRO A 495 1.09 3.91 7.68
CA PRO A 495 2.04 3.20 6.82
C PRO A 495 1.55 1.81 6.39
N GLY A 496 1.64 1.51 5.08
CA GLY A 496 1.30 0.20 4.52
C GLY A 496 -0.20 -0.17 4.54
N CYS A 497 -1.10 0.73 4.94
CA CYS A 497 -2.54 0.46 4.96
C CYS A 497 -3.20 0.85 3.63
N ASP A 498 -3.91 -0.10 3.02
CA ASP A 498 -4.62 0.04 1.75
C ASP A 498 -6.14 0.21 1.93
N ARG A 499 -6.64 0.29 3.18
CA ARG A 499 -8.08 0.41 3.42
C ARG A 499 -8.61 1.71 2.79
N PRO A 500 -9.68 1.66 1.96
CA PRO A 500 -10.22 2.86 1.33
C PRO A 500 -10.59 3.94 2.34
N ALA A 501 -10.28 5.21 2.04
CA ALA A 501 -10.57 6.34 2.92
C ALA A 501 -12.07 6.50 3.21
N THR A 502 -12.94 6.11 2.27
CA THR A 502 -14.41 6.08 2.43
C THR A 502 -14.88 5.10 3.51
N SER A 503 -14.05 4.12 3.87
CA SER A 503 -14.28 3.16 4.95
C SER A 503 -13.50 3.51 6.23
N CYS A 504 -12.98 4.74 6.32
CA CYS A 504 -12.15 5.21 7.43
C CYS A 504 -12.87 6.28 8.27
N ASP A 505 -12.43 6.39 9.53
CA ASP A 505 -12.73 7.54 10.37
C ASP A 505 -11.88 8.73 9.88
N LEU A 506 -12.40 9.96 10.00
CA LEU A 506 -11.57 11.15 9.83
C LEU A 506 -11.05 11.55 11.20
N ASP A 507 -9.77 11.33 11.41
CA ASP A 507 -9.07 11.50 12.68
C ASP A 507 -8.41 12.87 12.74
N HIS A 508 -8.59 13.58 13.85
CA HIS A 508 -7.95 14.87 14.09
C HIS A 508 -6.49 14.70 14.50
N ILE A 509 -5.54 15.21 13.73
CA ILE A 509 -4.10 15.12 14.02
C ILE A 509 -3.81 15.70 15.40
N THR A 510 -4.15 16.99 15.58
CA THR A 510 -4.28 17.62 16.89
C THR A 510 -5.70 17.43 17.39
N PRO A 511 -5.92 16.73 18.52
CA PRO A 511 -7.27 16.43 19.00
C PRO A 511 -8.13 17.67 19.19
N TRP A 512 -9.40 17.59 18.82
CA TRP A 512 -10.40 18.60 19.15
C TRP A 512 -10.63 18.66 20.68
N PRO A 513 -10.88 19.83 21.29
CA PRO A 513 -11.05 21.15 20.67
C PRO A 513 -9.74 21.92 20.44
N THR A 514 -8.60 21.38 20.90
CA THR A 514 -7.29 22.02 20.78
C THR A 514 -6.93 22.26 19.30
N GLY A 515 -7.20 21.27 18.45
CA GLY A 515 -7.16 21.40 17.00
C GLY A 515 -8.55 21.70 16.41
N ARG A 516 -8.61 22.61 15.44
CA ARG A 516 -9.86 22.90 14.72
C ARG A 516 -10.19 21.78 13.73
N THR A 517 -11.47 21.65 13.38
CA THR A 517 -11.90 20.73 12.33
C THR A 517 -11.65 21.37 10.97
N THR A 518 -10.52 21.02 10.37
CA THR A 518 -10.07 21.50 9.06
C THR A 518 -9.37 20.34 8.36
N ALA A 519 -9.26 20.34 7.04
CA ALA A 519 -8.60 19.24 6.33
C ALA A 519 -7.09 19.16 6.61
N ARG A 520 -6.41 20.27 6.94
CA ARG A 520 -5.02 20.27 7.44
C ARG A 520 -4.87 19.61 8.81
N ASN A 521 -5.96 19.48 9.55
CA ASN A 521 -5.97 18.81 10.85
C ASN A 521 -6.73 17.47 10.81
N LEU A 522 -7.17 16.98 9.64
CA LEU A 522 -7.87 15.71 9.49
C LEU A 522 -7.10 14.77 8.58
N ALA A 523 -7.05 13.49 8.92
CA ALA A 523 -6.58 12.42 8.04
C ALA A 523 -7.51 11.21 8.10
N ALA A 524 -7.69 10.51 7.00
CA ALA A 524 -8.43 9.27 6.92
C ALA A 524 -7.63 8.15 7.61
N LEU A 525 -8.14 7.63 8.73
CA LEU A 525 -7.59 6.49 9.43
C LEU A 525 -8.63 5.41 9.61
N CYS A 526 -8.28 4.18 9.26
CA CYS A 526 -9.17 3.07 9.53
C CYS A 526 -9.36 2.90 11.05
N ARG A 527 -10.49 2.33 11.47
CA ARG A 527 -10.80 2.13 12.89
C ARG A 527 -9.67 1.46 13.68
N TYR A 528 -8.90 0.59 13.04
CA TYR A 528 -7.74 -0.07 13.62
C TYR A 528 -6.60 0.93 13.91
N HIS A 529 -6.09 1.63 12.90
CA HIS A 529 -4.99 2.60 13.07
C HIS A 529 -5.40 3.84 13.87
N HIS A 530 -6.65 4.27 13.80
CA HIS A 530 -7.18 5.34 14.65
C HIS A 530 -7.09 4.98 16.14
N ARG A 531 -7.40 3.73 16.51
CA ARG A 531 -7.21 3.22 17.88
C ARG A 531 -5.73 3.12 18.26
N ALA A 532 -4.88 2.61 17.36
CA ALA A 532 -3.44 2.54 17.59
C ALA A 532 -2.85 3.92 17.92
N LYS A 533 -3.24 4.96 17.16
CA LYS A 533 -2.86 6.35 17.44
C LYS A 533 -3.41 6.84 18.78
N THR A 534 -4.69 6.60 19.05
CA THR A 534 -5.33 7.00 20.32
C THR A 534 -4.62 6.41 21.54
N GLN A 535 -4.08 5.20 21.41
CA GLN A 535 -3.32 4.50 22.45
C GLN A 535 -1.83 4.87 22.48
N GLY A 536 -1.39 5.85 21.69
CA GLY A 536 0.01 6.29 21.65
C GLY A 536 0.98 5.23 21.09
N ILE A 537 0.49 4.25 20.34
CA ILE A 537 1.35 3.34 19.55
C ILE A 537 1.99 4.11 18.40
N TRP A 538 1.19 5.01 17.83
CA TRP A 538 1.58 5.87 16.73
C TRP A 538 1.28 7.32 17.07
N SER A 539 2.20 8.20 16.70
CA SER A 539 1.92 9.63 16.58
C SER A 539 2.27 10.07 15.18
N TYR A 540 1.69 11.16 14.71
CA TYR A 540 2.09 11.71 13.42
C TYR A 540 1.87 13.22 13.36
N THR A 541 2.63 13.86 12.49
CA THR A 541 2.39 15.23 12.03
C THR A 541 2.04 15.18 10.55
N MET A 542 1.36 16.21 10.05
CA MET A 542 1.07 16.35 8.64
C MET A 542 1.61 17.67 8.13
N THR A 543 2.31 17.64 6.99
CA THR A 543 2.79 18.84 6.32
C THR A 543 1.63 19.57 5.64
N ASP A 544 1.87 20.81 5.22
CA ASP A 544 0.92 21.56 4.39
C ASP A 544 0.60 20.85 3.07
N ASN A 545 1.52 19.99 2.58
CA ASN A 545 1.36 19.16 1.39
C ASN A 545 0.55 17.87 1.63
N GLY A 546 0.11 17.61 2.86
CA GLY A 546 -0.64 16.40 3.22
C GLY A 546 0.23 15.17 3.48
N ASP A 547 1.56 15.31 3.46
CA ASP A 547 2.48 14.24 3.83
C ASP A 547 2.39 13.99 5.32
N CYS A 548 2.20 12.74 5.73
CA CYS A 548 2.12 12.36 7.14
C CYS A 548 3.45 11.76 7.58
N HIS A 549 4.10 12.37 8.56
CA HIS A 549 5.29 11.83 9.21
C HIS A 549 4.86 11.09 10.48
N TRP A 550 4.77 9.78 10.37
CA TRP A 550 4.43 8.85 11.44
C TRP A 550 5.65 8.51 12.26
N THR A 551 5.50 8.47 13.57
CA THR A 551 6.51 7.99 14.52
C THR A 551 5.91 6.85 15.32
N SER A 552 6.55 5.68 15.25
CA SER A 552 6.19 4.52 16.07
C SER A 552 6.59 4.75 17.52
N ARG A 553 6.06 3.95 18.43
CA ARG A 553 6.45 4.02 19.84
C ARG A 553 7.94 3.70 20.05
N THR A 554 8.50 2.86 19.20
CA THR A 554 9.93 2.53 19.14
C THR A 554 10.81 3.65 18.55
N GLY A 555 10.22 4.78 18.14
CA GLY A 555 10.95 5.96 17.63
C GLY A 555 11.26 5.92 16.13
N ASN A 556 10.83 4.88 15.41
CA ASN A 556 11.02 4.80 13.96
C ASN A 556 10.06 5.75 13.25
N THR A 557 10.57 6.47 12.24
CA THR A 557 9.78 7.43 11.47
C THR A 557 9.47 6.92 10.07
N TYR A 558 8.22 7.07 9.64
CA TYR A 558 7.74 6.67 8.31
C TYR A 558 6.96 7.82 7.69
N THR A 559 7.10 8.01 6.38
CA THR A 559 6.35 9.04 5.64
C THR A 559 5.32 8.38 4.76
N THR A 560 4.10 8.89 4.76
CA THR A 560 3.06 8.51 3.79
C THR A 560 2.60 9.73 3.01
N HIS A 561 2.25 9.55 1.74
CA HIS A 561 1.90 10.61 0.80
C HIS A 561 0.44 10.51 0.37
N PRO A 562 -0.30 11.62 0.26
CA PRO A 562 -1.72 11.58 -0.12
C PRO A 562 -1.88 10.94 -1.51
N ALA A 563 -3.03 10.33 -1.79
CA ALA A 563 -3.25 9.69 -3.09
C ALA A 563 -3.14 10.67 -4.28
N SER A 564 -3.33 11.96 -4.02
CA SER A 564 -3.27 13.03 -5.04
C SER A 564 -1.85 13.56 -5.34
N THR A 565 -0.81 13.20 -4.58
CA THR A 565 0.58 13.50 -4.95
C THR A 565 1.01 12.54 -6.06
N TYR A 566 0.61 12.84 -7.29
CA TYR A 566 1.33 12.34 -8.44
C TYR A 566 2.76 12.87 -8.36
N GLU A 567 3.74 11.97 -8.29
CA GLU A 567 5.10 12.29 -8.68
C GLU A 567 5.03 12.93 -10.06
N GLN A 568 5.53 14.17 -10.16
CA GLN A 568 6.06 14.65 -11.42
C GLN A 568 7.20 13.70 -11.77
N ALA A 569 6.91 12.64 -12.52
CA ALA A 569 7.95 11.85 -13.15
C ALA A 569 8.70 12.83 -14.06
N ALA A 570 9.89 13.25 -13.61
CA ALA A 570 10.85 13.92 -14.45
C ALA A 570 11.28 12.90 -15.52
N GLY A 571 10.92 13.17 -16.78
CA GLY A 571 11.23 12.32 -17.93
C GLY A 571 10.43 12.74 -19.14
#